data_AF-B8LXX5-F1
#
_entry.id   AF-B8LXX5-F1
#
_cell.length_a   1.000
_cell.length_b   1.000
_cell.length_c   1.000
_cell.angle_alpha   90.00
_cell.angle_beta   90.00
_cell.angle_gamma   90.00
#
_symmetry.space_group_name_H-M   'P 1'
#
loop_
_entity.id
_entity.type
_entity.pdbx_description
1 polymer ?
#
loop_
_entity_poly.entity_id
_entity_poly.type
_entity_poly.pdbx_seq_one_letter_code
_entity_poly.pdbx_strand_id
1 'polypeptide(L)'
;MSPTNNIAFTTPINPPGVSPVLKKEQVWAGLLLKIRCAEKFIPNAIESTTVISESKDPSTGNIVTVREVVFREQQRKVKETVTAYKDARVDFVQPDGTFIGNIISEGASGELYMTYVFEWHHPGAPEEELRAFYVKEKGVAQHSVEGTVDVIRKLVTEGKLDEHRSMV
;
A
#
# COMPACT_ATOMS: atom_id res chain seq x y z
N MET A 1 2.19 -26.08 -2.80
CA MET A 1 1.90 -24.63 -2.85
C MET A 1 1.68 -24.16 -1.42
N SER A 2 2.26 -23.02 -1.04
CA SER A 2 1.91 -22.41 0.26
C SER A 2 0.43 -22.02 0.20
N PRO A 3 -0.39 -22.30 1.23
CA PRO A 3 -1.77 -21.85 1.23
C PRO A 3 -1.83 -20.32 1.22
N THR A 4 -2.76 -19.76 0.43
CA THR A 4 -2.90 -18.30 0.30
C THR A 4 -4.31 -17.81 0.55
N ASN A 5 -4.42 -16.64 1.16
CA ASN A 5 -5.64 -15.84 1.19
C ASN A 5 -5.53 -14.72 0.16
N ASN A 6 -6.46 -14.73 -0.80
CA ASN A 6 -6.50 -13.75 -1.89
C ASN A 6 -7.65 -12.78 -1.65
N ILE A 7 -7.33 -11.51 -1.44
CA ILE A 7 -8.30 -10.46 -1.08
C ILE A 7 -8.05 -9.24 -1.95
N ALA A 8 -9.13 -8.64 -2.47
CA ALA A 8 -9.09 -7.34 -3.09
C ALA A 8 -10.12 -6.42 -2.41
N PHE A 9 -9.76 -5.16 -2.20
CA PHE A 9 -10.67 -4.13 -1.70
C PHE A 9 -10.45 -2.82 -2.44
N THR A 10 -11.54 -2.13 -2.78
CA THR A 10 -11.54 -0.89 -3.54
C THR A 10 -12.38 0.16 -2.83
N THR A 11 -11.90 1.40 -2.79
CA THR A 11 -12.67 2.57 -2.34
C THR A 11 -12.52 3.73 -3.33
N PRO A 12 -13.55 4.58 -3.54
CA PRO A 12 -13.39 5.82 -4.29
C PRO A 12 -12.40 6.75 -3.57
N ILE A 13 -11.48 7.34 -4.32
CA ILE A 13 -10.54 8.35 -3.79
C ILE A 13 -11.27 9.68 -3.56
N ASN A 14 -12.23 10.02 -4.42
CA ASN A 14 -12.99 11.27 -4.35
C ASN A 14 -14.50 10.97 -4.28
N PRO A 15 -15.02 10.42 -3.17
CA PRO A 15 -16.45 10.22 -3.01
C PRO A 15 -17.20 11.56 -3.00
N PRO A 16 -18.48 11.59 -3.42
CA PRO A 16 -19.27 12.82 -3.44
C PRO A 16 -19.30 13.55 -2.10
N GLY A 17 -19.10 14.87 -2.11
CA GLY A 17 -19.16 15.71 -0.92
C GLY A 17 -17.90 15.71 -0.05
N VAL A 18 -16.84 14.99 -0.42
CA VAL A 18 -15.57 14.99 0.31
C VAL A 18 -14.57 15.95 -0.32
N SER A 19 -13.93 16.76 0.53
CA SER A 19 -12.94 17.77 0.16
C SER A 19 -11.65 17.61 0.99
N PRO A 20 -10.47 17.99 0.46
CA PRO A 20 -10.23 18.38 -0.93
C PRO A 20 -10.39 17.21 -1.90
N VAL A 21 -10.73 17.53 -3.15
CA VAL A 21 -10.67 16.57 -4.27
C VAL A 21 -9.19 16.32 -4.56
N LEU A 22 -8.76 15.07 -4.41
CA LEU A 22 -7.37 14.67 -4.64
C LEU A 22 -7.10 14.49 -6.12
N LYS A 23 -5.99 15.07 -6.58
CA LYS A 23 -5.44 14.82 -7.92
C LYS A 23 -4.67 13.50 -7.93
N LYS A 24 -4.55 12.87 -9.11
CA LYS A 24 -3.83 11.61 -9.29
C LYS A 24 -2.38 11.70 -8.86
N GLU A 25 -1.73 12.83 -9.13
CA GLU A 25 -0.33 13.09 -8.80
C GLU A 25 -0.12 13.18 -7.28
N GLN A 26 -1.10 13.74 -6.55
CA GLN A 26 -1.07 13.79 -5.08
C GLN A 26 -1.22 12.40 -4.47
N VAL A 27 -2.12 11.58 -5.04
CA VAL A 27 -2.27 10.18 -4.63
C VAL A 27 -0.99 9.40 -4.90
N TRP A 28 -0.39 9.58 -6.07
CA TRP A 28 0.88 8.94 -6.42
C TRP A 28 2.01 9.33 -5.47
N ALA A 29 2.16 10.63 -5.17
CA ALA A 29 3.13 11.11 -4.19
C ALA A 29 2.86 10.52 -2.79
N GLY A 30 1.59 10.38 -2.42
CA GLY A 30 1.16 9.69 -1.20
C GLY A 30 1.61 8.23 -1.14
N LEU A 31 1.45 7.48 -2.23
CA LEU A 31 1.91 6.09 -2.32
C LEU A 31 3.44 6.00 -2.21
N LEU A 32 4.19 6.87 -2.88
CA LEU A 32 5.66 6.93 -2.76
C LEU A 32 6.09 7.23 -1.32
N LEU A 33 5.41 8.16 -0.64
CA LEU A 33 5.66 8.44 0.77
C LEU A 33 5.36 7.21 1.65
N LYS A 34 4.28 6.47 1.36
CA LYS A 34 3.91 5.23 2.06
C LYS A 34 4.98 4.14 1.91
N ILE A 35 5.70 4.08 0.78
CA ILE A 35 6.86 3.18 0.64
C ILE A 35 7.91 3.47 1.72
N ARG A 36 8.10 4.73 2.09
CA ARG A 36 9.16 5.15 3.02
C ARG A 36 8.72 5.24 4.49
N CYS A 37 7.42 5.39 4.76
CA CYS A 37 6.89 5.57 6.12
C CYS A 37 5.50 4.94 6.28
N ALA A 38 5.40 3.61 6.12
CA ALA A 38 4.13 2.90 6.14
C ALA A 38 3.38 3.01 7.48
N GLU A 39 4.10 3.19 8.59
CA GLU A 39 3.54 3.44 9.93
C GLU A 39 2.66 4.69 10.01
N LYS A 40 2.88 5.69 9.15
CA LYS A 40 2.01 6.88 9.09
C LYS A 40 0.66 6.57 8.46
N PHE A 41 0.62 5.60 7.56
CA PHE A 41 -0.58 5.23 6.81
C PHE A 41 -1.37 4.13 7.51
N ILE A 42 -0.68 3.20 8.16
CA ILE A 42 -1.28 2.05 8.85
C ILE A 42 -0.76 1.96 10.29
N PRO A 43 -0.99 2.99 11.14
CA PRO A 43 -0.36 3.10 12.46
C PRO A 43 -0.75 1.98 13.42
N ASN A 44 -1.89 1.31 13.19
CA ASN A 44 -2.37 0.21 14.02
C ASN A 44 -1.68 -1.13 13.72
N ALA A 45 -1.10 -1.29 12.52
CA ALA A 45 -0.46 -2.55 12.12
C ALA A 45 1.07 -2.43 12.05
N ILE A 46 1.58 -1.28 11.63
CA ILE A 46 3.00 -1.05 11.37
C ILE A 46 3.56 -0.11 12.43
N GLU A 47 4.68 -0.52 13.02
CA GLU A 47 5.40 0.25 14.03
C GLU A 47 6.42 1.18 13.40
N SER A 48 7.23 0.67 12.47
CA SER A 48 8.27 1.46 11.81
C SER A 48 8.63 0.91 10.44
N THR A 49 9.17 1.79 9.60
CA THR A 49 9.72 1.49 8.27
C THR A 49 11.15 2.01 8.18
N THR A 50 12.07 1.17 7.72
CA THR A 50 13.46 1.56 7.43
C THR A 50 13.77 1.25 5.98
N VAL A 51 14.12 2.27 5.19
CA VAL A 51 14.61 2.07 3.81
C VAL A 51 16.04 1.55 3.88
N ILE A 52 16.29 0.40 3.25
CA ILE A 52 17.62 -0.24 3.21
C ILE A 52 18.37 0.21 1.96
N SER A 53 17.70 0.20 0.81
CA SER A 53 18.29 0.64 -0.45
C SER A 53 17.23 1.10 -1.44
N GLU A 54 17.65 1.91 -2.40
CA GLU A 54 16.84 2.32 -3.53
C GLU A 54 17.66 2.22 -4.80
N SER A 55 17.03 1.71 -5.85
CA SER A 55 17.64 1.57 -7.16
C SER A 55 16.61 1.78 -8.26
N LYS A 56 17.09 1.85 -9.50
CA LYS A 56 16.25 1.85 -10.68
C LYS A 56 16.47 0.52 -11.41
N ASP A 57 15.39 -0.19 -11.69
CA ASP A 57 15.46 -1.41 -12.49
C ASP A 57 15.98 -1.07 -13.89
N PRO A 58 17.06 -1.72 -14.38
CA PRO A 58 17.70 -1.35 -15.63
C PRO A 58 16.86 -1.70 -16.87
N SER A 59 15.94 -2.65 -16.76
CA SER A 59 15.12 -3.13 -17.88
C SER A 59 13.83 -2.32 -18.05
N THR A 60 13.21 -1.94 -16.94
CA THR A 60 11.91 -1.24 -16.92
C THR A 60 12.04 0.23 -16.59
N GLY A 61 13.12 0.64 -15.93
CA GLY A 61 13.29 1.99 -15.40
C GLY A 61 12.45 2.29 -14.16
N ASN A 62 11.77 1.30 -13.58
CA ASN A 62 10.97 1.49 -12.37
C ASN A 62 11.87 1.69 -11.14
N ILE A 63 11.41 2.48 -10.18
CA ILE A 63 12.09 2.59 -8.90
C ILE A 63 11.81 1.33 -8.08
N VAL A 64 12.87 0.75 -7.52
CA VAL A 64 12.81 -0.40 -6.63
C VAL A 64 13.38 0.01 -5.28
N THR A 65 12.54 -0.01 -4.25
CA THR A 65 12.92 0.27 -2.87
C THR A 65 12.93 -1.02 -2.08
N VAL A 66 14.05 -1.34 -1.45
CA VAL A 66 14.13 -2.43 -0.47
C VAL A 66 14.02 -1.80 0.91
N ARG A 67 13.06 -2.28 1.71
CA ARG A 67 12.77 -1.76 3.04
C ARG A 67 12.59 -2.88 4.06
N GLU A 68 12.80 -2.57 5.33
CA GLU A 68 12.36 -3.38 6.46
C GLU A 68 11.15 -2.71 7.11
N VAL A 69 10.13 -3.49 7.41
CA VAL A 69 8.93 -3.06 8.13
C VAL A 69 8.84 -3.87 9.41
N VAL A 70 8.60 -3.18 10.53
CA VAL A 70 8.30 -3.82 11.82
C VAL A 70 6.79 -3.78 12.02
N PHE A 71 6.15 -4.95 12.04
CA PHE A 71 4.74 -5.08 12.38
C PHE A 71 4.60 -5.08 13.90
N ARG A 72 3.56 -4.39 14.39
CA ARG A 72 3.25 -4.37 15.83
C ARG A 72 2.90 -5.76 16.35
N GLU A 73 2.19 -6.53 15.54
CA GLU A 73 1.88 -7.93 15.84
C GLU A 73 3.18 -8.73 15.95
N GLN A 74 3.44 -9.24 17.16
CA GLN A 74 4.60 -10.08 17.49
C GLN A 74 5.96 -9.45 17.19
N GLN A 75 6.04 -8.12 17.01
CA GLN A 75 7.29 -7.43 16.65
C GLN A 75 7.96 -8.03 15.40
N ARG A 76 7.15 -8.58 14.49
CA ARG A 76 7.63 -9.29 13.31
C ARG A 76 8.31 -8.31 12.35
N LYS A 77 9.55 -8.60 11.99
CA LYS A 77 10.32 -7.84 11.00
C LYS A 77 10.22 -8.50 9.64
N VAL A 78 9.90 -7.72 8.62
CA VAL A 78 9.75 -8.22 7.25
C VAL A 78 10.53 -7.32 6.30
N LYS A 79 11.36 -7.95 5.46
CA LYS A 79 12.02 -7.27 4.36
C LYS A 79 11.12 -7.29 3.13
N GLU A 80 10.75 -6.12 2.63
CA GLU A 80 9.94 -5.98 1.43
C GLU A 80 10.77 -5.43 0.27
N THR A 81 10.58 -5.99 -0.91
CA THR A 81 10.99 -5.36 -2.18
C THR A 81 9.78 -4.67 -2.77
N VAL A 82 9.89 -3.37 -3.02
CA VAL A 82 8.79 -2.54 -3.49
C VAL A 82 9.11 -1.97 -4.84
N THR A 83 8.29 -2.24 -5.85
CA THR A 83 8.45 -1.69 -7.19
C THR A 83 7.38 -0.64 -7.47
N ALA A 84 7.80 0.55 -7.86
CA ALA A 84 6.90 1.65 -8.19
C ALA A 84 6.67 1.74 -9.70
N TYR A 85 5.45 1.46 -10.14
CA TYR A 85 4.97 1.61 -11.50
C TYR A 85 4.26 2.96 -11.61
N LYS A 86 5.00 3.95 -12.13
CA LYS A 86 4.62 5.36 -12.09
C LYS A 86 3.16 5.60 -12.49
N ASP A 87 2.47 6.41 -11.68
CA ASP A 87 1.09 6.87 -11.85
C ASP A 87 0.01 5.78 -11.80
N ALA A 88 0.37 4.50 -11.59
CA ALA A 88 -0.56 3.39 -11.66
C ALA A 88 -0.56 2.52 -10.39
N ARG A 89 0.60 2.02 -9.93
CA ARG A 89 0.64 1.14 -8.77
C ARG A 89 1.99 1.04 -8.08
N VAL A 90 2.00 0.56 -6.85
CA VAL A 90 3.20 0.10 -6.15
C VAL A 90 2.98 -1.34 -5.69
N ASP A 91 3.96 -2.19 -5.96
CA ASP A 91 3.90 -3.63 -5.72
C ASP A 91 4.89 -3.99 -4.61
N PHE A 92 4.40 -4.55 -3.50
CA PHE A 92 5.21 -5.00 -2.36
C PHE A 92 5.32 -6.53 -2.41
N VAL A 93 6.55 -7.04 -2.33
CA VAL A 93 6.84 -8.47 -2.29
C VAL A 93 7.64 -8.81 -1.04
N GLN A 94 7.15 -9.77 -0.25
CA GLN A 94 7.81 -10.30 0.93
C GLN A 94 8.58 -11.60 0.59
N PRO A 95 9.52 -12.05 1.45
CA PRO A 95 10.38 -13.19 1.12
C PRO A 95 9.65 -14.53 1.07
N ASP A 96 8.49 -14.63 1.71
CA ASP A 96 7.62 -15.80 1.70
C ASP A 96 6.73 -15.90 0.45
N GLY A 97 6.79 -14.90 -0.44
CA GLY A 97 5.95 -14.81 -1.63
C GLY A 97 4.70 -13.95 -1.44
N THR A 98 4.42 -13.46 -0.23
CA THR A 98 3.30 -12.55 0.01
C THR A 98 3.42 -11.32 -0.88
N PHE A 99 2.34 -11.03 -1.60
CA PHE A 99 2.24 -9.92 -2.55
C PHE A 99 1.14 -8.95 -2.12
N ILE A 100 1.46 -7.66 -2.18
CA ILE A 100 0.48 -6.59 -2.00
C ILE A 100 0.62 -5.60 -3.15
N GLY A 101 -0.43 -5.40 -3.94
CA GLY A 101 -0.51 -4.35 -4.95
C GLY A 101 -1.33 -3.19 -4.42
N ASN A 102 -0.85 -1.95 -4.57
CA ASN A 102 -1.60 -0.73 -4.25
C ASN A 102 -1.81 0.05 -5.54
N ILE A 103 -3.04 0.08 -6.04
CA ILE A 103 -3.37 0.46 -7.41
C ILE A 103 -4.23 1.72 -7.40
N ILE A 104 -3.85 2.69 -8.22
CA ILE A 104 -4.67 3.83 -8.62
C ILE A 104 -5.32 3.46 -9.95
N SER A 105 -6.64 3.39 -9.98
CA SER A 105 -7.41 3.06 -11.20
C SER A 105 -8.45 4.13 -11.50
N GLU A 106 -8.84 4.21 -12.77
CA GLU A 106 -9.88 5.14 -13.24
C GLU A 106 -11.16 4.36 -13.58
N GLY A 107 -12.31 4.93 -13.20
CA GLY A 107 -13.62 4.52 -13.67
C GLY A 107 -13.87 4.95 -15.10
N ALA A 108 -14.98 4.49 -15.68
CA ALA A 108 -15.33 4.80 -17.07
C ALA A 108 -15.52 6.31 -17.33
N SER A 109 -15.81 7.11 -16.30
CA SER A 109 -15.96 8.57 -16.40
C SER A 109 -14.76 9.33 -15.83
N GLY A 110 -13.64 8.65 -15.53
CA GLY A 110 -12.43 9.24 -14.96
C GLY A 110 -12.42 9.37 -13.43
N GLU A 111 -13.35 8.72 -12.72
CA GLU A 111 -13.34 8.67 -11.26
C GLU A 111 -12.11 7.91 -10.75
N LEU A 112 -11.42 8.44 -9.73
CA LEU A 112 -10.26 7.77 -9.16
C LEU A 112 -10.64 6.79 -8.06
N TYR A 113 -10.03 5.60 -8.10
CA TYR A 113 -10.18 4.55 -7.09
C TYR A 113 -8.82 4.11 -6.55
N MET A 114 -8.80 3.80 -5.25
CA MET A 114 -7.69 3.10 -4.61
C MET A 114 -8.09 1.65 -4.43
N THR A 115 -7.33 0.73 -5.03
CA THR A 115 -7.57 -0.71 -4.94
C THR A 115 -6.34 -1.39 -4.38
N TYR A 116 -6.49 -2.13 -3.29
CA TYR A 116 -5.44 -3.03 -2.83
C TYR A 116 -5.80 -4.46 -3.19
N VAL A 117 -4.80 -5.19 -3.68
CA VAL A 117 -4.85 -6.63 -3.90
C VAL A 117 -3.82 -7.28 -3.01
N PHE A 118 -4.20 -8.38 -2.37
CA PHE A 118 -3.39 -9.12 -1.42
C PHE A 118 -3.39 -10.58 -1.84
N GLU A 119 -2.21 -11.17 -1.86
CA GLU A 119 -1.98 -12.61 -1.86
C GLU A 119 -1.14 -12.89 -0.60
N TRP A 120 -1.80 -13.18 0.52
CA TRP A 120 -1.16 -13.48 1.80
C TRP A 120 -0.79 -14.95 1.87
N HIS A 121 0.48 -15.25 2.07
CA HIS A 121 0.99 -16.62 2.19
C HIS A 121 1.01 -17.05 3.66
N HIS A 122 0.47 -18.23 3.94
CA HIS A 122 0.42 -18.82 5.28
C HIS A 122 1.07 -20.21 5.31
N PRO A 123 2.40 -20.29 5.24
CA PRO A 123 3.10 -21.57 5.15
C PRO A 123 2.79 -22.43 6.39
N GLY A 124 2.26 -23.63 6.16
CA GLY A 124 1.95 -24.61 7.21
C GLY A 124 0.61 -24.41 7.92
N ALA A 125 -0.18 -23.39 7.58
CA ALA A 125 -1.50 -23.19 8.17
C ALA A 125 -2.52 -24.23 7.67
N PRO A 126 -3.28 -24.88 8.56
CA PRO A 126 -4.40 -25.74 8.18
C PRO A 126 -5.60 -24.93 7.69
N GLU A 127 -6.53 -25.60 7.00
CA GLU A 127 -7.68 -24.94 6.36
C GLU A 127 -8.57 -24.13 7.32
N GLU A 128 -8.79 -24.61 8.54
CA GLU A 128 -9.58 -23.90 9.54
C GLU A 128 -8.95 -22.57 9.95
N GLU A 129 -7.62 -22.56 10.12
CA GLU A 129 -6.85 -21.36 10.47
C GLU A 129 -6.85 -20.36 9.31
N LEU A 130 -6.73 -20.84 8.07
CA LEU A 130 -6.83 -19.99 6.87
C LEU A 130 -8.17 -19.24 6.79
N ARG A 131 -9.28 -19.90 7.13
CA ARG A 131 -10.61 -19.26 7.16
C ARG A 131 -10.68 -18.18 8.23
N ALA A 132 -10.12 -18.42 9.41
CA ALA A 132 -10.05 -17.43 10.48
C ALA A 132 -9.18 -16.22 10.08
N PHE A 133 -8.02 -16.47 9.46
CA PHE A 133 -7.17 -15.43 8.89
C PHE A 133 -7.92 -14.59 7.87
N TYR A 134 -8.61 -15.21 6.92
CA TYR A 134 -9.33 -14.52 5.85
C TYR A 134 -10.32 -13.47 6.38
N VAL A 135 -11.04 -13.78 7.46
CA VAL A 135 -11.99 -12.85 8.09
C VAL A 135 -11.27 -11.64 8.69
N LYS A 136 -10.20 -11.84 9.45
CA LYS A 136 -9.37 -10.76 10.03
C LYS A 136 -8.75 -9.92 8.91
N GLU A 137 -8.21 -10.58 7.91
CA GLU A 137 -7.50 -10.02 6.77
C GLU A 137 -8.38 -9.16 5.86
N LYS A 138 -9.66 -9.53 5.69
CA LYS A 138 -10.63 -8.66 5.00
C LYS A 138 -10.78 -7.31 5.70
N GLY A 139 -10.86 -7.30 7.02
CA GLY A 139 -10.92 -6.07 7.82
C GLY A 139 -9.64 -5.24 7.69
N VAL A 140 -8.47 -5.90 7.72
CA VAL A 140 -7.18 -5.23 7.50
C VAL A 140 -7.10 -4.61 6.10
N ALA A 141 -7.55 -5.32 5.07
CA ALA A 141 -7.56 -4.84 3.69
C ALA A 141 -8.41 -3.56 3.55
N GLN A 142 -9.66 -3.60 4.03
CA GLN A 142 -10.55 -2.43 4.02
C GLN A 142 -9.92 -1.23 4.74
N HIS A 143 -9.51 -1.42 6.00
CA HIS A 143 -8.97 -0.34 6.81
C HIS A 143 -7.68 0.24 6.21
N SER A 144 -6.87 -0.60 5.56
CA SER A 144 -5.63 -0.15 4.92
C SER A 144 -5.87 0.72 3.70
N VAL A 145 -6.89 0.40 2.90
CA VAL A 145 -7.24 1.15 1.70
C VAL A 145 -7.85 2.50 2.08
N GLU A 146 -8.87 2.50 2.94
CA GLU A 146 -9.56 3.71 3.40
C GLU A 146 -8.62 4.63 4.17
N GLY A 147 -7.87 4.08 5.15
CA GLY A 147 -6.92 4.84 5.95
C GLY A 147 -5.79 5.46 5.12
N THR A 148 -5.34 4.78 4.05
CA THR A 148 -4.35 5.38 3.15
C THR A 148 -4.91 6.60 2.43
N VAL A 149 -6.13 6.52 1.89
CA VAL A 149 -6.77 7.66 1.21
C VAL A 149 -6.95 8.83 2.17
N ASP A 150 -7.35 8.57 3.41
CA ASP A 150 -7.54 9.62 4.42
C ASP A 150 -6.23 10.30 4.83
N VAL A 151 -5.15 9.53 4.99
CA VAL A 151 -3.82 10.09 5.29
C VAL A 151 -3.32 10.94 4.12
N ILE A 152 -3.46 10.48 2.88
CA ILE A 152 -3.10 11.29 1.70
C ILE A 152 -3.88 12.60 1.70
N ARG A 153 -5.20 12.53 1.93
CA ARG A 153 -6.04 13.74 1.96
C ARG A 153 -5.63 14.70 3.05
N LYS A 154 -5.36 14.20 4.25
CA LYS A 154 -4.84 14.99 5.35
C LYS A 154 -3.53 15.68 4.98
N LEU A 155 -2.60 14.96 4.37
CA LEU A 155 -1.31 15.53 3.95
C LEU A 155 -1.45 16.59 2.86
N VAL A 156 -2.42 16.46 1.94
CA VAL A 156 -2.76 17.51 0.98
C VAL A 156 -3.34 18.73 1.69
N THR A 157 -4.29 18.55 2.61
CA THR A 157 -4.84 19.66 3.41
C THR A 157 -3.76 20.40 4.20
N GLU A 158 -2.72 19.69 4.66
CA GLU A 158 -1.56 20.25 5.37
C GLU A 158 -0.50 20.87 4.43
N GLY A 159 -0.70 20.86 3.11
CA GLY A 159 0.24 21.37 2.11
C GLY A 159 1.52 20.54 1.96
N LYS A 160 1.53 19.29 2.45
CA LYS A 160 2.71 18.41 2.44
C LYS A 160 2.84 17.59 1.15
N LEU A 161 1.78 17.51 0.36
CA LEU A 161 1.73 16.81 -0.94
C LEU A 161 1.35 17.74 -2.09
N ASP A 162 1.51 19.05 -1.93
CA ASP A 162 1.29 20.00 -3.02
C ASP A 162 2.44 20.00 -4.02
N GLU A 163 2.12 20.27 -5.29
CA GLU A 163 3.09 20.33 -6.39
C GLU A 163 4.24 21.29 -6.03
N HIS A 164 5.49 20.83 -6.17
CA HIS A 164 6.79 21.55 -6.05
C HIS A 164 7.75 21.14 -4.92
N ARG A 165 7.65 19.92 -4.38
CA ARG A 165 8.85 19.27 -3.83
C ARG A 165 9.17 18.02 -4.62
N SER A 166 10.02 18.18 -5.64
CA SER A 166 10.77 17.09 -6.23
C SER A 166 11.46 16.33 -5.09
N MET A 167 10.90 15.21 -4.68
CA MET A 167 11.64 14.19 -3.95
C MET A 167 12.54 13.52 -4.98
N VAL A 168 13.67 14.17 -5.25
CA VAL A 168 14.86 13.57 -5.85
C VAL A 168 15.76 13.09 -4.72
#